data_AF-A0A314YZB1-F1
#
_entry.id   AF-A0A314YZB1-F1
#
_cell.length_a   1.000
_cell.length_b   1.000
_cell.length_c   1.000
_cell.angle_alpha   90.00
_cell.angle_beta   90.00
_cell.angle_gamma   90.00
#
_symmetry.space_group_name_H-M   'P 1'
#
loop_
_entity.id
_entity.type
_entity.pdbx_description
1 polymer ?
#
loop_
_entity_poly.entity_id
_entity_poly.type
_entity_poly.pdbx_seq_one_letter_code
_entity_poly.pdbx_strand_id
1 'polypeptide(L)'
;MVKTIQLYGFSSSESPAAVTEFLEAYTGKGTVHAIKFLPPKDGKSRTLAIVQFTDAKFAGIIIPLADARSLWYNKSYLKAKEAV
;
A
#
# COMPACT_ATOMS: atom_id res chain seq x y z
N MET A 1 16.16 -4.97 -6.94
CA MET A 1 15.37 -3.80 -6.53
C MET A 1 13.90 -4.15 -6.63
N VAL A 2 13.23 -4.26 -5.50
CA VAL A 2 11.81 -4.65 -5.45
C VAL A 2 10.96 -3.44 -5.84
N LYS A 3 10.12 -3.60 -6.86
CA LYS A 3 9.14 -2.57 -7.28
C LYS A 3 7.74 -2.77 -6.69
N THR A 4 7.55 -3.87 -5.95
CA THR A 4 6.26 -4.30 -5.46
C THR A 4 6.28 -4.41 -3.94
N ILE A 5 5.33 -3.80 -3.26
CA ILE A 5 5.22 -3.88 -1.81
C ILE A 5 3.90 -4.49 -1.38
N GLN A 6 3.90 -5.00 -0.15
CA GLN A 6 2.74 -5.48 0.56
C GLN A 6 2.36 -4.44 1.62
N LEU A 7 1.15 -3.92 1.53
CA LEU A 7 0.57 -2.99 2.48
C LEU A 7 -0.56 -3.66 3.26
N TYR A 8 -0.45 -3.62 4.59
CA TYR A 8 -1.43 -4.18 5.51
C TYR A 8 -2.11 -3.06 6.30
N GLY A 9 -3.43 -3.13 6.42
CA GLY A 9 -4.20 -2.20 7.26
C GLY A 9 -5.44 -1.60 6.61
N PHE A 10 -5.67 -1.88 5.32
CA PHE A 10 -6.84 -1.42 4.58
C PHE A 10 -8.15 -2.05 5.07
N SER A 11 -9.25 -1.29 4.96
CA SER A 11 -10.59 -1.86 5.11
C SER A 11 -10.88 -2.87 3.99
N SER A 12 -11.83 -3.78 4.22
CA SER A 12 -12.28 -4.73 3.20
C SER A 12 -13.05 -4.09 2.05
N SER A 13 -13.48 -2.84 2.22
CA SER A 13 -14.29 -2.07 1.27
C SER A 13 -13.51 -1.04 0.46
N GLU A 14 -12.17 -1.05 0.50
CA GLU A 14 -11.37 -0.02 -0.18
C GLU A 14 -11.31 -0.23 -1.69
N SER A 15 -11.33 0.89 -2.44
CA SER A 15 -11.23 0.87 -3.90
C SER A 15 -9.77 1.00 -4.35
N PRO A 16 -9.37 0.37 -5.47
CA PRO A 16 -8.04 0.55 -6.04
C PRO A 16 -7.72 2.01 -6.34
N ALA A 17 -8.70 2.77 -6.83
CA ALA A 17 -8.54 4.18 -7.16
C ALA A 17 -8.17 5.02 -5.92
N ALA A 18 -8.86 4.82 -4.79
CA ALA A 18 -8.58 5.57 -3.57
C ALA A 18 -7.18 5.26 -3.01
N VAL A 19 -6.76 3.99 -3.04
CA VAL A 19 -5.42 3.60 -2.59
C VAL A 19 -4.34 4.13 -3.55
N THR A 20 -4.59 4.16 -4.86
CA THR A 20 -3.70 4.79 -5.83
C THR A 20 -3.52 6.27 -5.53
N GLU A 21 -4.61 7.05 -5.42
CA GLU A 21 -4.55 8.48 -5.13
C GLU A 21 -3.80 8.77 -3.82
N PHE A 22 -4.07 7.95 -2.79
CA PHE A 22 -3.39 8.06 -1.50
C PHE A 22 -1.88 7.85 -1.63
N LEU A 23 -1.43 6.79 -2.32
CA LEU A 23 0.00 6.50 -2.45
C LEU A 23 0.70 7.53 -3.33
N GLU A 24 0.05 7.94 -4.41
CA GLU A 24 0.57 8.95 -5.33
C GLU A 24 0.69 10.34 -4.69
N ALA A 25 -0.02 10.61 -3.58
CA ALA A 25 0.20 11.82 -2.78
C ALA A 25 1.61 11.88 -2.15
N TYR A 26 2.25 10.73 -1.91
CA TYR A 26 3.62 10.65 -1.37
C TYR A 26 4.67 10.42 -2.44
N THR A 27 4.36 9.58 -3.44
CA THR A 27 5.33 9.16 -4.46
C THR A 27 5.27 9.98 -5.74
N GLY A 28 4.16 10.70 -5.98
CA GLY A 28 3.88 11.45 -7.19
C GLY A 28 2.82 10.78 -8.07
N LYS A 29 2.14 11.59 -8.91
CA LYS A 29 1.09 11.11 -9.81
C LYS A 29 1.63 10.16 -10.89
N GLY A 30 0.91 9.08 -11.16
CA GLY A 30 1.28 8.05 -12.15
C GLY A 30 2.41 7.11 -11.71
N THR A 31 2.67 6.99 -10.41
CA THR A 31 3.75 6.15 -9.87
C THR A 31 3.27 4.77 -9.48
N VAL A 32 1.97 4.59 -9.26
CA VAL A 32 1.36 3.28 -9.01
C VAL A 32 1.00 2.64 -10.34
N HIS A 33 1.52 1.45 -10.58
CA HIS A 33 1.26 0.69 -11.81
C HIS A 33 0.04 -0.23 -11.67
N ALA A 34 -0.05 -0.96 -10.55
CA ALA A 34 -1.14 -1.88 -10.30
C ALA A 34 -1.36 -2.09 -8.79
N ILE A 35 -2.61 -2.37 -8.41
CA ILE A 35 -3.00 -2.73 -7.03
C ILE A 35 -3.81 -4.02 -7.07
N LYS A 36 -3.45 -4.96 -6.21
CA LYS A 36 -4.19 -6.20 -6.00
C LYS A 36 -4.57 -6.33 -4.54
N PHE A 37 -5.87 -6.33 -4.24
CA PHE A 37 -6.37 -6.61 -2.91
C PHE A 37 -6.49 -8.12 -2.69
N LEU A 38 -6.00 -8.57 -1.54
CA LEU A 38 -6.12 -9.93 -1.06
C LEU A 38 -7.03 -9.89 0.17
N PRO A 39 -8.27 -10.40 0.04
CA PRO A 39 -9.21 -10.40 1.15
C PRO A 39 -8.67 -11.22 2.32
N PRO A 40 -9.02 -10.84 3.56
CA PRO A 40 -8.67 -11.59 4.76
C PRO A 40 -9.29 -13.00 4.73
N LYS A 41 -8.56 -14.00 5.24
CA LYS A 41 -9.07 -15.39 5.34
C LYS A 41 -10.33 -15.50 6.19
N ASP A 42 -10.44 -14.67 7.24
CA ASP A 42 -11.52 -14.76 8.23
C ASP A 42 -12.64 -13.72 8.03
N GLY A 43 -12.63 -12.95 6.93
CA GLY A 43 -13.65 -11.93 6.63
C GLY A 43 -13.72 -10.71 7.57
N LYS A 44 -13.13 -10.81 8.76
CA LYS A 44 -13.10 -9.76 9.81
C LYS A 44 -11.78 -8.99 9.85
N SER A 45 -10.71 -9.56 9.32
CA SER A 45 -9.36 -8.98 9.37
C SER A 45 -9.16 -7.90 8.31
N ARG A 46 -8.15 -7.05 8.47
CA ARG A 46 -7.80 -6.04 7.46
C ARG A 46 -7.29 -6.69 6.18
N THR A 47 -7.57 -6.06 5.05
CA THR A 47 -7.16 -6.52 3.72
C THR A 47 -5.68 -6.21 3.49
N LEU A 48 -5.00 -7.13 2.79
CA LEU A 48 -3.66 -6.93 2.26
C LEU A 48 -3.76 -6.34 0.86
N ALA A 49 -3.09 -5.23 0.60
CA ALA A 49 -2.92 -4.70 -0.75
C ALA A 49 -1.49 -4.99 -1.23
N ILE A 50 -1.37 -5.63 -2.38
CA ILE A 50 -0.10 -5.73 -3.11
C ILE A 50 -0.08 -4.57 -4.10
N VAL A 51 0.90 -3.70 -3.97
CA VAL A 51 1.06 -2.53 -4.81
C VAL A 51 2.32 -2.68 -5.63
N GLN A 52 2.18 -2.59 -6.94
CA GLN A 52 3.28 -2.52 -7.88
C GLN A 52 3.48 -1.06 -8.29
N PHE A 53 4.68 -0.54 -8.08
CA PHE A 53 5.09 0.77 -8.57
C PHE A 53 5.74 0.69 -9.95
N THR A 54 5.84 1.84 -10.60
CA THR A 54 6.58 2.00 -11.86
C THR A 54 8.10 1.93 -11.66
N ASP A 55 8.59 2.26 -10.47
CA ASP A 55 10.01 2.28 -10.09
C ASP A 55 10.19 1.85 -8.63
N ALA A 56 11.28 1.13 -8.33
CA ALA A 56 11.60 0.65 -7.00
C ALA A 56 11.89 1.78 -6.00
N LYS A 57 12.31 2.97 -6.46
CA LYS A 57 12.52 4.13 -5.57
C LYS A 57 11.24 4.52 -4.80
N PHE A 58 10.07 4.31 -5.40
CA PHE A 58 8.79 4.64 -4.77
C PHE A 58 8.46 3.68 -3.62
N ALA A 59 8.78 2.41 -3.77
CA ALA A 59 8.75 1.45 -2.67
C ALA A 59 9.69 1.90 -1.53
N GLY A 60 10.87 2.40 -1.86
CA GLY A 60 11.85 2.96 -0.92
C GLY A 60 11.39 4.23 -0.18
N ILE A 61 10.35 4.93 -0.67
CA ILE A 61 9.71 6.06 0.03
C ILE A 61 8.63 5.56 0.99
N ILE A 62 7.79 4.63 0.53
CA ILE A 62 6.62 4.17 1.29
C ILE A 62 7.00 3.26 2.45
N ILE A 63 8.00 2.38 2.30
CA ILE A 63 8.38 1.43 3.34
C ILE A 63 8.83 2.15 4.64
N PRO A 64 9.77 3.11 4.59
CA PRO A 64 10.18 3.85 5.79
C PRO A 64 9.05 4.64 6.44
N LEU A 65 8.13 5.21 5.64
CA LEU A 65 6.97 5.95 6.16
C LEU A 65 6.01 5.04 6.94
N ALA A 66 5.79 3.82 6.44
CA ALA A 66 4.98 2.83 7.13
C ALA A 66 5.67 2.29 8.39
N ASP A 67 6.98 2.05 8.36
CA ASP A 67 7.76 1.60 9.52
C ASP A 67 7.80 2.65 10.63
N ALA A 68 7.89 3.93 10.26
CA ALA A 68 7.77 5.07 11.17
C ALA A 68 6.32 5.31 11.66
N ARG A 69 5.36 4.44 11.30
CA ARG A 69 3.92 4.58 11.61
C ARG A 69 3.36 5.94 11.21
N SER A 70 3.91 6.53 10.15
CA SER A 70 3.50 7.83 9.61
C SER A 70 2.56 7.69 8.42
N LEU A 71 2.42 6.48 7.88
CA LEU A 71 1.49 6.18 6.79
C LEU A 71 0.10 5.80 7.34
N TRP A 72 -0.76 6.81 7.52
CA TRP A 72 -2.12 6.62 8.03
C TRP A 72 -3.14 6.59 6.90
N TYR A 73 -4.05 5.62 6.96
CA TYR A 73 -5.17 5.53 6.04
C TYR A 73 -6.47 5.39 6.85
N ASN A 74 -7.34 6.39 6.73
CA ASN A 74 -8.52 6.55 7.57
C ASN A 74 -8.18 6.54 9.08
N LYS A 75 -8.57 5.47 9.80
CA LYS A 75 -8.38 5.32 11.25
C LYS A 75 -7.32 4.29 11.63
N SER A 76 -6.54 3.81 10.66
CA SER A 76 -5.52 2.77 10.86
C SER A 76 -4.19 3.22 10.27
N TYR A 77 -3.11 2.94 10.98
CA TYR A 77 -1.78 3.02 10.38
C TYR A 77 -1.55 1.80 9.48
N LEU A 78 -0.85 2.01 8.38
CA LEU A 78 -0.46 0.97 7.43
C LEU A 78 0.91 0.41 7.80
N LYS A 79 1.10 -0.88 7.51
CA LYS A 79 2.43 -1.53 7.56
C LYS A 79 2.84 -1.92 6.15
N ALA A 80 4.09 -1.67 5.79
CA ALA A 80 4.64 -2.02 4.49
C ALA A 80 5.72 -3.10 4.63
N LYS A 81 5.83 -3.96 3.62
CA LYS A 81 6.94 -4.90 3.43
C LYS A 81 7.25 -5.04 1.95
N GLU A 82 8.49 -5.36 1.61
CA GLU A 82 8.82 -5.78 0.24
C GLU A 82 8.06 -7.07 -0.12
N ALA A 83 7.51 -7.12 -1.33
CA ALA A 83 6.97 -8.36 -1.88
C ALA A 83 8.11 -9.14 -2.54
N VAL A 84 8.34 -10.37 -2.08
CA VAL A 84 9.36 -11.30 -2.61
C VAL A 84 9.01 -11.74 -4.02
#